data_AF-A0A5D0RPJ2-F1
#
_entry.id   AF-A0A5D0RPJ2-F1
#
_cell.length_a   1.000
_cell.length_b   1.000
_cell.length_c   1.000
_cell.angle_alpha   90.00
_cell.angle_beta   90.00
_cell.angle_gamma   90.00
#
_symmetry.space_group_name_H-M   'P 1'
#
loop_
_entity.id
_entity.type
_entity.pdbx_description
1 polymer ?
#
loop_
_entity_poly.entity_id
_entity_poly.type
_entity_poly.pdbx_seq_one_letter_code
_entity_poly.pdbx_strand_id
1 'polypeptide(L)' 'MSRYEQELKWLAFALGMGSTIALVQDWGPWPMFLGLPFCLLWIYFAWLHGERQLKYINILFSGLYVYGIARYLLGT' A
#
# COMPACT_ATOMS: atom_id res chain seq x y z
N MET A 1 17.17 14.55 -4.11
CA MET A 1 16.60 13.32 -3.51
C MET A 1 17.73 12.34 -3.28
N SER A 2 17.75 11.68 -2.12
CA SER A 2 18.73 10.61 -1.88
C SER A 2 18.40 9.42 -2.79
N ARG A 3 19.41 8.66 -3.24
CA ARG A 3 19.22 7.50 -4.13
C ARG A 3 18.20 6.49 -3.57
N TYR A 4 18.24 6.29 -2.26
CA TYR A 4 17.31 5.42 -1.52
C TYR A 4 15.85 5.87 -1.61
N GLU A 5 15.57 7.17 -1.59
CA GLU A 5 14.20 7.68 -1.70
C GLU A 5 13.59 7.38 -3.07
N GLN A 6 14.40 7.49 -4.13
CA GLN A 6 13.98 7.15 -5.49
C GLN A 6 13.70 5.64 -5.64
N GLU A 7 14.56 4.79 -5.05
CA GLU A 7 14.38 3.34 -5.06
C GLU A 7 13.10 2.92 -4.31
N LEU A 8 12.84 3.53 -3.14
CA LEU A 8 11.60 3.31 -2.38
C LEU A 8 10.35 3.76 -3.15
N LYS A 9 10.44 4.85 -3.93
CA LYS A 9 9.33 5.30 -4.80
C LYS A 9 9.05 4.31 -5.93
N TRP A 10 10.11 3.78 -6.56
CA TRP A 10 9.96 2.72 -7.56
C TRP A 10 9.41 1.43 -6.96
N LEU A 11 9.79 1.09 -5.74
CA LEU A 11 9.21 -0.04 -5.01
C LEU A 11 7.72 0.18 -4.73
N ALA A 12 7.33 1.37 -4.24
CA ALA A 12 5.92 1.71 -4.06
C ALA A 12 5.16 1.61 -5.38
N PHE A 13 5.72 2.11 -6.48
CA PHE A 13 5.12 1.98 -7.81
C PHE A 13 4.92 0.52 -8.22
N ALA A 14 5.94 -0.33 -8.05
CA ALA A 14 5.86 -1.77 -8.34
C ALA A 14 4.80 -2.49 -7.49
N LEU A 15 4.72 -2.17 -6.19
CA LEU A 15 3.71 -2.72 -5.28
C LEU A 15 2.29 -2.31 -5.68
N GLY A 16 2.09 -1.04 -6.04
CA GLY A 16 0.81 -0.52 -6.52
C GLY A 16 0.35 -1.22 -7.80
N MET A 17 1.24 -1.32 -8.79
CA MET A 17 0.95 -2.05 -10.03
C MET A 17 0.64 -3.53 -9.77
N GLY A 18 1.45 -4.20 -8.96
CA GLY A 18 1.23 -5.61 -8.60
C GLY A 18 -0.12 -5.82 -7.90
N SER A 19 -0.49 -4.91 -6.99
CA SER A 19 -1.80 -4.94 -6.32
C SER A 19 -2.95 -4.79 -7.32
N THR A 20 -2.85 -3.85 -8.27
CA THR A 20 -3.85 -3.67 -9.32
C THR A 20 -3.95 -4.87 -10.25
N ILE A 21 -2.81 -5.44 -10.69
CA ILE A 21 -2.79 -6.63 -11.54
C ILE A 21 -3.47 -7.81 -10.82
N ALA A 22 -3.09 -8.05 -9.56
CA ALA A 22 -3.71 -9.10 -8.76
C ALA A 22 -5.22 -8.89 -8.59
N LEU A 23 -5.68 -7.64 -8.51
CA LEU A 23 -7.11 -7.31 -8.39
C LEU A 23 -7.85 -7.61 -9.69
N VAL A 24 -7.30 -7.19 -10.84
CA VAL A 24 -7.89 -7.41 -12.16
C VAL A 24 -7.93 -8.90 -12.52
N GLN A 25 -6.95 -9.68 -12.07
CA GLN A 25 -6.85 -11.12 -12.32
C GLN A 25 -7.58 -11.98 -11.28
N ASP A 26 -8.29 -11.36 -10.33
CA ASP A 26 -9.01 -12.03 -9.23
C ASP A 26 -8.10 -12.94 -8.37
N TRP A 27 -6.84 -12.56 -8.20
CA TRP A 27 -5.84 -13.26 -7.39
C TRP A 27 -5.96 -12.91 -5.90
N GLY A 28 -7.17 -13.00 -5.33
CA GLY A 28 -7.34 -12.84 -3.88
C GLY A 28 -6.44 -13.81 -3.11
N PRO A 29 -5.74 -13.40 -2.03
CA PRO A 29 -5.76 -12.12 -1.30
C PRO A 29 -4.65 -11.12 -1.70
N TRP A 30 -3.89 -11.40 -2.75
CA TRP A 30 -2.69 -10.64 -3.14
C TRP A 30 -2.86 -9.12 -3.28
N PRO A 31 -4.02 -8.57 -3.74
CA PRO A 31 -4.21 -7.13 -3.80
C PRO A 31 -3.97 -6.45 -2.45
N MET A 32 -4.41 -7.09 -1.36
CA MET A 32 -4.31 -6.53 0.00
C MET A 32 -2.89 -6.62 0.54
N PHE A 33 -2.21 -7.76 0.32
CA PHE A 33 -0.83 -7.96 0.77
C PHE A 33 0.17 -7.06 0.05
N LEU A 34 -0.09 -6.68 -1.21
CA LEU A 34 0.72 -5.72 -1.95
C LEU A 34 0.30 -4.27 -1.67
N GLY A 35 -0.99 -4.03 -1.47
CA GLY A 35 -1.55 -2.70 -1.18
C GLY A 35 -1.14 -2.16 0.19
N LEU A 36 -1.01 -3.02 1.21
CA LEU A 36 -0.59 -2.61 2.55
C LEU A 36 0.83 -2.00 2.58
N PRO A 37 1.91 -2.67 2.13
CA PRO A 37 3.24 -2.08 2.11
C PRO A 37 3.33 -0.86 1.17
N PHE A 38 2.55 -0.86 0.07
CA PHE A 38 2.41 0.32 -0.78
C PHE A 38 1.89 1.54 0.00
N CYS A 39 0.80 1.39 0.76
CA CYS A 39 0.25 2.48 1.55
C CYS A 39 1.20 2.93 2.66
N LEU A 40 1.91 2.01 3.33
CA LEU A 40 2.88 2.36 4.36
C LEU A 40 4.05 3.20 3.80
N LEU A 41 4.54 2.88 2.60
CA LEU A 41 5.56 3.68 1.93
C LEU A 41 5.07 5.09 1.63
N TRP A 42 3.84 5.24 1.15
CA TRP A 42 3.26 6.56 0.91
C TRP A 42 2.97 7.36 2.17
N ILE A 43 2.60 6.71 3.28
CA ILE A 43 2.51 7.38 4.59
C ILE A 43 3.87 7.94 4.99
N TYR A 44 4.93 7.16 4.83
CA TYR A 44 6.31 7.60 5.11
C TYR A 44 6.69 8.81 4.26
N PHE A 45 6.46 8.76 2.95
CA PHE A 45 6.76 9.89 2.06
C PHE A 45 5.92 11.13 2.37
N ALA A 46 4.63 10.95 2.62
CA ALA A 46 3.72 12.04 2.97
C ALA A 46 4.08 12.69 4.31
N TRP A 47 4.61 11.90 5.26
CA TRP A 47 5.17 12.43 6.51
C TRP A 47 6.42 13.28 6.24
N LEU A 48 7.34 12.78 5.41
CA LEU A 48 8.59 13.48 5.10
C LEU A 48 8.36 14.80 4.34
N HIS A 49 7.37 14.84 3.44
CA HIS A 49 7.08 15.99 2.58
C HIS A 49 5.94 16.89 3.09
N GLY A 50 5.32 16.55 4.23
CA GLY A 50 4.25 17.36 4.83
C GLY A 50 2.88 17.27 4.12
N GLU A 51 2.67 16.27 3.27
CA GLU A 51 1.47 16.11 2.44
C GLU A 51 0.30 15.49 3.23
N ARG A 52 -0.53 16.33 3.86
CA ARG A 52 -1.61 15.88 4.74
C ARG A 52 -2.63 14.95 4.07
N GLN A 53 -3.11 15.29 2.87
CA GLN A 53 -4.13 14.50 2.18
C GLN A 53 -3.61 13.09 1.83
N LEU A 54 -2.40 13.00 1.30
CA LEU A 54 -1.75 11.73 0.93
C LEU A 54 -1.50 10.85 2.16
N LYS A 55 -1.16 11.45 3.29
CA LYS A 55 -1.00 10.74 4.57
C LYS A 55 -2.32 10.12 5.03
N TYR A 56 -3.39 10.92 5.14
CA TYR A 56 -4.65 10.42 5.71
C TYR A 56 -5.35 9.39 4.82
N ILE A 57 -5.31 9.55 3.49
CA ILE A 57 -5.90 8.56 2.58
C ILE A 57 -5.17 7.21 2.66
N ASN A 58 -3.83 7.22 2.74
CA ASN A 58 -3.08 5.98 2.86
C ASN A 58 -3.21 5.33 4.25
N ILE A 59 -3.43 6.12 5.31
CA ILE A 59 -3.79 5.57 6.63
C ILE A 59 -5.13 4.84 6.55
N LEU A 60 -6.14 5.47 5.94
CA LEU A 60 -7.46 4.85 5.75
C LEU A 60 -7.37 3.55 4.95
N PHE A 61 -6.69 3.56 3.80
CA PHE A 61 -6.48 2.37 2.97
C PHE A 61 -5.71 1.28 3.69
N SER A 62 -4.66 1.64 4.45
CA SER A 62 -3.92 0.67 5.27
C SER A 62 -4.85 -0.01 6.29
N GLY A 63 -5.74 0.75 6.94
CA GLY A 63 -6.74 0.19 7.86
C GLY A 63 -7.69 -0.80 7.18
N LEU A 64 -8.18 -0.47 5.98
CA LEU A 64 -9.02 -1.37 5.19
C LEU A 64 -8.28 -2.63 4.76
N TYR A 65 -7.02 -2.52 4.33
CA TYR A 65 -6.21 -3.69 3.97
C TYR A 65 -5.91 -4.58 5.18
N VAL A 66 -5.60 -4.00 6.35
CA VAL A 66 -5.42 -4.77 7.59
C VAL A 66 -6.70 -5.50 7.96
N TYR A 67 -7.86 -4.84 7.86
CA TYR A 67 -9.16 -5.48 8.11
C TYR A 67 -9.41 -6.63 7.13
N GLY A 68 -9.19 -6.43 5.83
CA GLY A 68 -9.36 -7.48 4.81
C GLY A 68 -8.42 -8.67 5.00
N ILE A 69 -7.15 -8.42 5.36
CA ILE A 69 -6.18 -9.48 5.68
C ILE A 69 -6.58 -10.22 6.94
N ALA A 70 -6.96 -9.51 8.01
CA ALA A 70 -7.42 -10.13 9.25
C ALA A 70 -8.64 -11.02 9.00
N ARG A 71 -9.62 -10.54 8.23
CA ARG A 71 -10.79 -11.32 7.82
C ARG A 71 -10.39 -12.59 7.05
N TYR A 72 -9.50 -12.45 6.06
CA TYR A 72 -9.00 -13.58 5.27
C TYR A 72 -8.30 -14.63 6.14
N LEU A 73 -7.45 -14.20 7.08
CA LEU A 73 -6.71 -15.11 7.98
C LEU A 73 -7.61 -15.76 9.03
N LEU A 74 -8.66 -15.07 9.49
CA LEU A 74 -9.59 -15.58 10.51
C LEU A 74 -10.72 -16.44 9.94
N GLY A 75 -10.87 -16.53 8.60
CA GLY A 75 -11.80 -17.43 7.95
C GLY A 75 -13.29 -17.08 8.13
N THR A 76 -13.61 -15.83 8.50
CA THR A 76 -14.98 -15.29 8.63
C THR A 76 -15.45 -14.55 7.37
#